data_AF-A0A7S4PFR8-F1
#
_entry.id   AF-A0A7S4PFR8-F1
#
_cell.length_a   1.000
_cell.length_b   1.000
_cell.length_c   1.000
_cell.angle_alpha   90.00
_cell.angle_beta   90.00
_cell.angle_gamma   90.00
#
_symmetry.space_group_name_H-M   'P 1'
#
loop_
_entity.id
_entity.type
_entity.pdbx_description
1 polymer ?
#
loop_
_entity_poly.entity_id
_entity_poly.type
_entity_poly.pdbx_seq_one_letter_code
_entity_poly.pdbx_strand_id
1 'polypeptide(L)'
;QIGYLSDFLGEDADPQDVQRFKIAKEILATEASYLHSLSQLVDIYKNDFVNFSVDPNNELSQEEITKIFSNVESIRSLSQNLKENLTEKLKSWSSVQTIGEIFIKIAPILIIYTEYANGYEIGLNLFKEK
;
A
#
# COMPACT_ATOMS: atom_id res chain seq x y z
N GLN A 1 -16.18 6.40 -20.88
CA GLN A 1 -14.84 5.96 -20.44
C GLN A 1 -13.72 6.33 -21.43
N ILE A 2 -13.98 6.42 -22.75
CA ILE A 2 -12.98 6.79 -23.78
C ILE A 2 -12.72 8.31 -23.87
N GLY A 3 -13.74 9.16 -23.66
CA GLY A 3 -13.59 10.63 -23.77
C GLY A 3 -12.62 11.27 -22.76
N TYR A 4 -12.44 10.68 -21.58
CA TYR A 4 -11.44 11.17 -20.62
C TYR A 4 -9.99 10.89 -21.08
N LEU A 5 -9.78 9.86 -21.90
CA LEU A 5 -8.45 9.50 -22.40
C LEU A 5 -8.04 10.38 -23.58
N SER A 6 -8.99 10.78 -24.44
CA SER A 6 -8.75 11.72 -25.54
C SER A 6 -8.39 13.12 -25.02
N ASP A 7 -9.05 13.58 -23.96
CA ASP A 7 -8.74 14.88 -23.33
C ASP A 7 -7.33 14.92 -22.71
N PHE A 8 -6.77 13.75 -22.37
CA PHE A 8 -5.52 13.63 -21.63
C PHE A 8 -4.31 13.24 -22.50
N LEU A 9 -4.52 12.41 -23.53
CA LEU A 9 -3.46 11.92 -24.41
C LEU A 9 -3.54 12.52 -25.83
N GLY A 10 -4.61 13.23 -26.16
CA GLY A 10 -4.91 13.71 -27.51
C GLY A 10 -5.65 12.67 -28.35
N GLU A 11 -6.38 13.12 -29.38
CA GLU A 11 -7.14 12.25 -30.29
C GLU A 11 -6.24 11.34 -31.15
N ASP A 12 -4.98 11.72 -31.35
CA ASP A 12 -3.97 11.00 -32.15
C ASP A 12 -2.96 10.21 -31.31
N ALA A 13 -3.28 9.91 -30.04
CA ALA A 13 -2.37 9.18 -29.15
C ALA A 13 -2.02 7.78 -29.68
N ASP A 14 -0.73 7.42 -29.63
CA ASP A 14 -0.27 6.06 -29.97
C ASP A 14 -1.03 5.03 -29.11
N PRO A 15 -1.65 3.99 -29.71
CA PRO A 15 -2.28 2.90 -28.97
C PRO A 15 -1.42 2.31 -27.84
N GLN A 16 -0.09 2.28 -28.01
CA GLN A 16 0.83 1.83 -26.98
C GLN A 16 0.86 2.76 -25.76
N ASP A 17 0.86 4.07 -25.98
CA ASP A 17 0.85 5.06 -24.89
C ASP A 17 -0.47 5.05 -24.13
N VAL A 18 -1.58 4.89 -24.85
CA VAL A 18 -2.91 4.67 -24.24
C VAL A 18 -2.90 3.43 -23.37
N GLN A 19 -2.31 2.33 -23.84
CA GLN A 19 -2.23 1.09 -23.07
C GLN A 19 -1.34 1.23 -21.83
N ARG A 20 -0.18 1.88 -21.96
CA ARG A 20 0.73 2.12 -20.83
C ARG A 20 0.08 2.98 -19.75
N PHE A 21 -0.65 4.03 -20.15
CA PHE A 21 -1.38 4.87 -19.22
C PHE A 21 -2.48 4.10 -18.47
N LYS A 22 -3.23 3.25 -19.17
CA LYS A 22 -4.26 2.39 -18.54
C LYS A 22 -3.66 1.46 -17.49
N ILE A 23 -2.56 0.78 -17.82
CA ILE A 23 -1.85 -0.11 -16.88
C ILE A 23 -1.35 0.69 -15.67
N ALA A 24 -0.72 1.84 -15.89
CA ALA A 24 -0.23 2.67 -14.80
C ALA A 24 -1.37 3.17 -13.89
N LYS A 25 -2.53 3.52 -14.46
CA LYS A 25 -3.74 3.86 -13.70
C LYS A 25 -4.28 2.68 -12.90
N GLU A 26 -4.29 1.48 -13.48
CA GLU A 26 -4.71 0.26 -12.79
C GLU A 26 -3.81 0.00 -11.57
N ILE A 27 -2.49 0.10 -11.72
CA ILE A 27 -1.53 0.01 -10.62
C ILE A 27 -1.85 1.03 -9.52
N LEU A 28 -2.10 2.30 -9.88
CA LEU A 28 -2.46 3.31 -8.88
C LEU A 28 -3.78 2.97 -8.16
N ALA A 29 -4.77 2.46 -8.88
CA ALA A 29 -6.07 2.13 -8.32
C ALA A 29 -5.99 0.92 -7.36
N THR A 30 -5.24 -0.12 -7.73
CA THR A 30 -5.03 -1.28 -6.86
C THR A 30 -4.19 -0.89 -5.64
N GLU A 31 -3.17 -0.06 -5.80
CA GLU A 31 -2.36 0.44 -4.68
C GLU A 31 -3.19 1.29 -3.72
N ALA A 32 -4.06 2.16 -4.23
CA ALA A 32 -4.97 2.95 -3.39
C ALA A 32 -5.94 2.07 -2.58
N SER A 33 -6.41 0.97 -3.19
CA SER A 33 -7.28 0.00 -2.51
C SER A 33 -6.51 -0.78 -1.44
N TYR A 34 -5.27 -1.18 -1.74
CA TYR A 34 -4.39 -1.84 -0.77
C TYR A 34 -4.09 -0.95 0.43
N LEU A 35 -3.73 0.31 0.18
CA LEU A 35 -3.46 1.29 1.21
C LEU A 35 -4.68 1.57 2.09
N HIS A 36 -5.88 1.62 1.51
CA HIS A 36 -7.11 1.76 2.29
C HIS A 36 -7.28 0.62 3.30
N SER A 37 -7.09 -0.63 2.86
CA SER A 37 -7.14 -1.80 3.74
C SER A 37 -6.07 -1.75 4.83
N LEU A 38 -4.84 -1.33 4.50
CA LEU A 38 -3.76 -1.15 5.48
C LEU A 38 -4.08 -0.06 6.50
N SER A 39 -4.66 1.06 6.07
CA SER A 39 -5.12 2.11 6.96
C SER A 39 -6.20 1.61 7.90
N GLN A 40 -7.19 0.85 7.42
CA GLN A 40 -8.19 0.25 8.31
C GLN A 40 -7.53 -0.71 9.33
N LEU A 41 -6.58 -1.53 8.89
CA LEU A 41 -5.85 -2.47 9.75
C LEU A 41 -5.11 -1.75 10.89
N VAL A 42 -4.49 -0.61 10.61
CA VAL A 42 -3.75 0.17 11.61
C VAL A 42 -4.68 1.06 12.44
N ASP A 43 -5.45 1.90 11.77
CA ASP A 43 -6.15 3.02 12.40
C ASP A 43 -7.34 2.59 13.25
N ILE A 44 -7.96 1.46 12.87
CA ILE A 44 -9.07 0.86 13.60
C ILE A 44 -8.52 -0.25 14.49
N TYR A 45 -8.10 -1.37 13.90
CA TYR A 45 -7.81 -2.57 14.69
C TYR A 45 -6.59 -2.41 15.61
N LYS A 46 -5.40 -2.09 15.07
CA LYS A 46 -4.20 -1.98 15.88
C LYS A 46 -4.36 -0.94 16.99
N ASN A 47 -4.86 0.24 16.66
CA ASN A 47 -5.06 1.31 17.65
C ASN A 47 -6.06 0.93 18.73
N ASP A 48 -7.16 0.26 18.38
CA ASP A 48 -8.13 -0.23 19.35
C ASP A 48 -7.47 -1.24 20.31
N PHE A 49 -6.71 -2.21 19.80
CA PHE A 49 -5.96 -3.15 20.65
C PHE A 49 -4.96 -2.45 21.58
N VAL A 50 -4.21 -1.46 21.07
CA VAL A 50 -3.28 -0.66 21.87
C VAL A 50 -4.04 0.08 22.98
N ASN A 51 -5.18 0.69 22.67
CA ASN A 51 -6.01 1.40 23.65
C ASN A 51 -6.54 0.44 24.73
N PHE A 52 -6.99 -0.76 24.34
CA PHE A 52 -7.49 -1.76 25.30
C PHE A 52 -6.39 -2.33 26.19
N SER A 53 -5.14 -2.43 25.73
CA SER A 53 -4.04 -2.94 26.55
C SER A 53 -3.60 -2.04 27.72
N VAL A 54 -4.16 -0.83 27.81
CA VAL A 54 -4.02 0.02 29.01
C VAL A 54 -4.93 -0.45 30.14
N ASP A 55 -6.00 -1.19 29.84
CA ASP A 55 -6.86 -1.82 30.85
C ASP A 55 -6.12 -2.99 31.52
N PRO A 56 -5.98 -2.99 32.86
CA PRO A 56 -5.34 -4.09 33.59
C PRO A 56 -6.07 -5.44 33.47
N ASN A 57 -7.30 -5.47 32.96
CA ASN A 57 -8.05 -6.70 32.66
C ASN A 57 -7.86 -7.20 31.22
N ASN A 58 -7.11 -6.49 30.38
CA ASN A 58 -6.91 -6.93 29.01
C ASN A 58 -5.97 -8.15 28.94
N GLU A 59 -6.34 -9.10 28.10
CA GLU A 59 -5.60 -10.36 27.94
C GLU A 59 -4.40 -10.24 26.99
N LEU A 60 -4.31 -9.13 26.24
CA LEU A 60 -3.25 -8.84 25.28
C LEU A 60 -2.33 -7.72 25.76
N SER A 61 -1.04 -8.04 25.89
CA SER A 61 0.02 -7.08 26.15
C SER A 61 0.42 -6.29 24.90
N GLN A 62 1.07 -5.15 25.10
CA GLN A 62 1.62 -4.33 24.00
C GLN A 62 2.65 -5.09 23.14
N GLU A 63 3.42 -6.00 23.74
CA GLU A 63 4.38 -6.83 23.01
C GLU A 63 3.66 -7.83 22.09
N GLU A 64 2.61 -8.47 22.59
CA GLU A 64 1.76 -9.39 21.82
C GLU A 64 1.07 -8.68 20.65
N ILE A 65 0.53 -7.47 20.88
CA ILE A 65 -0.05 -6.64 19.82
C ILE A 65 1.00 -6.30 18.76
N THR A 66 2.22 -5.94 19.17
CA THR A 66 3.32 -5.67 18.23
C THR A 66 3.67 -6.90 17.39
N LYS A 67 3.62 -8.11 17.98
CA LYS A 67 3.83 -9.36 17.24
C LYS A 67 2.70 -9.66 16.26
N ILE A 68 1.43 -9.43 16.64
CA ILE A 68 0.26 -9.62 15.77
C ILE A 68 0.34 -8.70 14.54
N PHE A 69 0.61 -7.42 14.75
CA PHE A 69 0.60 -6.43 13.67
C PHE A 69 1.96 -6.26 12.96
N SER A 70 3.04 -6.82 13.51
CA SER A 70 4.40 -6.78 12.95
C SER A 70 4.77 -5.35 12.48
N ASN A 71 5.40 -5.22 11.32
CA ASN A 71 5.81 -3.94 10.72
C ASN A 71 4.78 -3.36 9.72
N VAL A 72 3.47 -3.61 9.93
CA VAL A 72 2.39 -3.15 9.03
C VAL A 72 2.38 -1.63 8.80
N GLU A 73 2.82 -0.82 9.76
CA GLU A 73 2.91 0.64 9.61
C GLU A 73 4.00 1.06 8.62
N SER A 74 5.10 0.32 8.59
CA SER A 74 6.18 0.51 7.62
C SER A 74 5.69 0.19 6.21
N ILE A 75 4.94 -0.90 6.06
CA ILE A 75 4.30 -1.28 4.79
C ILE A 75 3.28 -0.22 4.35
N ARG A 76 2.43 0.26 5.26
CA ARG A 76 1.48 1.36 4.98
C ARG A 76 2.19 2.61 4.50
N SER A 77 3.29 2.99 5.15
CA SER A 77 4.09 4.16 4.78
C SER A 77 4.73 4.01 3.40
N LEU A 78 5.23 2.82 3.08
CA LEU A 78 5.77 2.52 1.75
C LEU A 78 4.69 2.61 0.67
N SER A 79 3.52 2.02 0.92
CA SER A 79 2.37 2.03 0.00
C SER A 79 1.83 3.45 -0.23
N GLN A 80 1.76 4.28 0.82
CA GLN A 80 1.43 5.70 0.71
C GLN A 80 2.43 6.44 -0.17
N ASN A 81 3.74 6.22 0.02
CA ASN A 81 4.77 6.84 -0.81
C ASN A 81 4.67 6.40 -2.28
N LEU A 82 4.43 5.11 -2.55
CA LEU A 82 4.22 4.59 -3.90
C LEU A 82 3.03 5.26 -4.58
N LYS A 83 1.89 5.32 -3.90
CA LYS A 83 0.67 5.98 -4.38
C LYS A 83 0.91 7.46 -4.70
N GLU A 84 1.59 8.20 -3.83
CA GLU A 84 1.89 9.62 -4.04
C GLU A 84 2.74 9.84 -5.29
N ASN A 85 3.84 9.11 -5.42
CA ASN A 85 4.73 9.19 -6.59
C ASN A 85 4.00 8.82 -7.90
N LEU A 86 3.19 7.75 -7.88
CA LEU A 86 2.39 7.34 -9.04
C LEU A 86 1.34 8.39 -9.39
N THR A 87 0.66 8.95 -8.39
CA THR A 87 -0.35 10.00 -8.59
C THR A 87 0.28 11.23 -9.23
N GLU A 88 1.44 11.67 -8.74
CA GLU A 88 2.16 12.81 -9.30
C GLU A 88 2.57 12.57 -10.75
N LYS A 89 3.14 11.41 -11.07
CA LYS A 89 3.47 11.06 -12.46
C LYS A 89 2.23 11.01 -13.34
N LEU A 90 1.13 10.42 -12.87
CA LEU A 90 -0.07 10.26 -13.68
C LEU A 90 -0.85 11.56 -13.91
N LYS A 91 -0.56 12.66 -13.21
CA LYS A 91 -1.16 13.99 -13.45
C LYS A 91 -0.76 14.61 -14.79
N SER A 92 0.40 14.26 -15.32
CA SER A 92 0.92 14.82 -16.58
C SER A 92 1.58 13.72 -17.41
N TRP A 93 0.81 12.72 -17.82
CA TRP A 93 1.36 11.62 -18.60
C TRP A 93 1.83 12.08 -19.98
N SER A 94 2.99 11.59 -20.41
CA SER A 94 3.51 11.79 -21.76
C SER A 94 4.11 10.50 -22.30
N SER A 95 4.26 10.40 -23.62
CA SER A 95 4.83 9.23 -24.29
C SER A 95 6.22 8.86 -23.78
N VAL A 96 7.04 9.87 -23.46
CA VAL A 96 8.41 9.71 -22.94
C VAL A 96 8.47 9.43 -21.44
N GLN A 97 7.38 9.61 -20.70
CA GLN A 97 7.38 9.45 -19.26
C GLN A 97 7.38 7.97 -18.87
N THR A 98 8.08 7.62 -17.78
CA THR A 98 8.11 6.25 -17.27
C THR A 98 7.82 6.23 -15.77
N ILE A 99 7.20 5.15 -15.29
CA ILE A 99 6.98 4.89 -13.86
C ILE A 99 8.06 3.98 -13.27
N GLY A 100 8.92 3.40 -14.11
CA GLY A 100 9.93 2.42 -13.70
C GLY A 100 10.93 2.96 -12.69
N GLU A 101 11.26 4.26 -12.77
CA GLU A 101 12.15 4.91 -11.79
C GLU A 101 11.60 4.85 -10.35
N ILE A 102 10.27 4.84 -10.18
CA ILE A 102 9.62 4.73 -8.87
C ILE A 102 9.87 3.33 -8.31
N PHE A 103 9.67 2.30 -9.14
CA PHE A 103 9.89 0.91 -8.73
C PHE A 103 11.35 0.61 -8.44
N ILE A 104 12.30 1.17 -9.19
CA ILE A 104 13.73 1.02 -8.91
C ILE A 104 14.08 1.59 -7.52
N LYS A 105 13.50 2.74 -7.15
CA LYS A 105 13.73 3.35 -5.83
C LYS A 105 13.11 2.54 -4.69
N ILE A 106 11.96 1.91 -4.93
CA ILE A 106 11.24 1.12 -3.92
C ILE A 106 11.78 -0.30 -3.79
N ALA A 107 12.33 -0.89 -4.86
CA ALA A 107 12.84 -2.25 -4.89
C ALA A 107 13.70 -2.66 -3.67
N PRO A 108 14.72 -1.89 -3.24
CA PRO A 108 15.52 -2.26 -2.06
C PRO A 108 14.72 -2.22 -0.75
N ILE A 109 13.65 -1.41 -0.68
CA ILE A 109 12.81 -1.25 0.51
C ILE A 109 11.80 -2.40 0.62
N LEU A 110 11.47 -3.09 -0.48
CA LEU A 110 10.53 -4.21 -0.48
C LEU A 110 10.93 -5.36 0.47
N ILE A 111 12.18 -5.39 0.93
CA ILE A 111 12.64 -6.35 1.95
C ILE A 111 11.82 -6.29 3.26
N ILE A 112 11.15 -5.17 3.57
CA ILE A 112 10.26 -5.06 4.73
C ILE A 112 9.08 -6.05 4.69
N TYR A 113 8.66 -6.48 3.49
CA TYR A 113 7.59 -7.47 3.36
C TYR A 113 8.01 -8.85 3.85
N THR A 114 9.32 -9.16 3.85
CA THR A 114 9.86 -10.40 4.42
C THR A 114 9.65 -10.44 5.94
N GLU A 115 9.86 -9.31 6.62
CA GLU A 115 9.62 -9.20 8.06
C GLU A 115 8.14 -9.41 8.40
N TYR A 116 7.23 -8.81 7.61
CA TYR A 116 5.80 -9.04 7.76
C TYR A 116 5.39 -10.51 7.55
N ALA A 117 5.90 -11.12 6.47
CA ALA A 117 5.62 -12.52 6.15
C ALA A 117 6.11 -13.47 7.25
N ASN A 118 7.29 -13.20 7.82
CA ASN A 118 7.83 -13.98 8.93
C ASN A 118 7.02 -13.77 10.23
N GLY A 119 6.51 -12.56 10.45
CA GLY A 119 5.67 -12.24 11.61
C GLY A 119 4.26 -12.84 11.55
N TYR A 120 3.75 -13.16 10.35
CA TYR A 120 2.38 -13.61 10.15
C TYR A 120 2.05 -14.90 10.92
N GLU A 121 2.91 -15.92 10.86
CA GLU A 121 2.67 -17.19 11.56
C GLU A 121 2.65 -17.01 13.07
N ILE A 122 3.56 -16.18 13.60
CA ILE A 122 3.66 -15.86 15.03
C ILE A 122 2.39 -15.13 15.49
N GLY A 123 1.98 -14.08 14.76
CA GLY A 123 0.78 -13.32 15.07
C GLY A 123 -0.49 -14.16 15.00
N LEU A 124 -0.60 -15.04 13.99
CA LEU A 124 -1.75 -15.91 13.83
C LEU A 124 -1.87 -16.94 14.95
N ASN A 125 -0.76 -17.55 15.37
CA ASN A 125 -0.79 -18.52 16.47
C ASN A 125 -1.14 -17.83 17.78
N LEU A 126 -0.56 -16.66 18.05
CA LEU A 126 -0.87 -15.89 19.24
C LEU A 126 -2.34 -15.45 19.30
N PHE A 127 -2.92 -15.05 18.17
CA PHE A 127 -4.34 -14.70 18.07
C PHE A 127 -5.28 -15.91 18.29
N LYS A 128 -4.84 -17.13 17.96
CA LYS A 128 -5.64 -18.36 18.17
C LYS A 128 -5.59 -18.90 19.59
N GLU A 129 -4.52 -18.59 20.34
CA GLU A 129 -4.31 -19.07 21.71
C GLU A 129 -5.05 -18.23 22.76
N LYS A 130 -5.58 -17.07 22.36
CA LYS A 130 -6.42 -16.17 23.18
C LYS A 130 -7.87 -16.35 22.77
#